data_AF-A0A842Y9T4-F1
#
_entry.id   AF-A0A842Y9T4-F1
#
_cell.length_a   1.000
_cell.length_b   1.000
_cell.length_c   1.000
_cell.angle_alpha   90.00
_cell.angle_beta   90.00
_cell.angle_gamma   90.00
#
_symmetry.space_group_name_H-M   'P 1'
#
loop_
_entity.id
_entity.type
_entity.pdbx_description
1 polymer ?
#
loop_
_entity_poly.entity_id
_entity_poly.type
_entity_poly.pdbx_seq_one_letter_code
_entity_poly.pdbx_strand_id
1 'polypeptide(L)'
;LCDEMQIPSNQQAGQYIVPVVNPVIVNGLRTTKVIHDIYEKDKTKLEDIYITVRLYETKNQGLVNKITEATNTQTSINFRDKISNKDFQKYVKLLFENKGIAYISKRGEIFTNQLSKEMHESITSEKAIKFWYATYYEKPEIAKNSVSKVLEEVFDATNQENPLVNLFDGNKNSPVYLQIYNSYLIMKLVVEKKKSRTDADDLLEHSDELLSYGIYKYLMTKQLDFSQANIENGYESTVTIVRNNVSAEKDRRDQKGETYSHSSYFKSAQCRIDYNTATNISETYDLIDKLLIKTD
;
A
#
# COMPACT_ATOMS: atom_id res chain seq x y z
N LEU A 1 28.02 -1.03 13.78
CA LEU A 1 28.41 0.34 14.18
C LEU A 1 29.67 0.24 15.00
N CYS A 2 30.57 1.21 14.91
CA CYS A 2 31.76 1.30 15.75
C CYS A 2 32.12 2.77 15.99
N ASP A 3 32.88 3.03 17.04
CA ASP A 3 33.34 4.39 17.38
C ASP A 3 34.46 4.84 16.44
N GLU A 4 35.29 3.89 16.01
CA GLU A 4 36.45 4.09 15.15
C GLU A 4 36.73 2.82 14.36
N MET A 5 37.12 2.94 13.09
CA MET A 5 37.64 1.84 12.28
C MET A 5 38.91 2.26 11.55
N GLN A 6 39.85 1.32 11.41
CA GLN A 6 41.06 1.53 10.63
C GLN A 6 40.99 0.69 9.36
N ILE A 7 40.89 1.35 8.20
CA ILE A 7 40.93 0.66 6.92
C ILE A 7 42.41 0.45 6.56
N PRO A 8 42.91 -0.80 6.55
CA PRO A 8 44.30 -1.08 6.23
C PRO A 8 44.60 -0.70 4.77
N SER A 9 45.70 0.02 4.56
CA SER A 9 46.13 0.42 3.20
C SER A 9 46.71 -0.76 2.39
N ASN A 10 47.15 -1.83 3.07
CA ASN A 10 47.77 -3.00 2.46
C ASN A 10 47.26 -4.29 3.13
N GLN A 11 47.26 -5.40 2.38
CA GLN A 11 46.95 -6.71 2.92
C GLN A 11 48.01 -7.16 3.93
N GLN A 12 47.57 -7.70 5.06
CA GLN A 12 48.42 -8.34 6.06
C GLN A 12 48.16 -9.85 6.01
N ALA A 13 49.19 -10.65 5.72
CA ALA A 13 49.08 -12.11 5.61
C ALA A 13 47.97 -12.59 4.65
N GLY A 14 47.75 -11.89 3.54
CA GLY A 14 46.70 -12.21 2.55
C GLY A 14 45.28 -11.83 2.97
N GLN A 15 45.12 -11.18 4.13
CA GLN A 15 43.84 -10.76 4.67
C GLN A 15 43.77 -9.24 4.86
N TYR A 16 42.57 -8.68 4.77
CA TYR A 16 42.29 -7.30 5.16
C TYR A 16 41.68 -7.33 6.57
N ILE A 17 42.52 -7.27 7.59
CA ILE A 17 42.07 -7.14 8.98
C ILE A 17 41.65 -5.69 9.18
N VAL A 18 40.39 -5.46 9.57
CA VAL A 18 39.85 -4.13 9.85
C VAL A 18 39.67 -3.99 11.37
N PRO A 19 40.62 -3.36 12.09
CA PRO A 19 40.48 -3.08 13.51
C PRO A 19 39.33 -2.09 13.75
N VAL A 20 38.52 -2.38 14.78
CA VAL A 20 37.38 -1.55 15.18
C VAL A 20 37.35 -1.35 16.69
N VAL A 21 36.87 -0.19 17.12
CA VAL A 21 36.69 0.15 18.54
C VAL A 21 35.19 0.10 18.89
N ASN A 22 34.85 -0.60 19.98
CA ASN A 22 33.50 -0.76 20.52
C ASN A 22 32.44 -1.15 19.46
N PRO A 23 32.59 -2.29 18.77
CA PRO A 23 31.64 -2.68 17.73
C PRO A 23 30.29 -3.07 18.33
N VAL A 24 29.21 -2.53 17.76
CA VAL A 24 27.83 -2.88 18.05
C VAL A 24 27.17 -3.47 16.81
N ILE A 25 26.56 -4.64 16.99
CA ILE A 25 25.79 -5.32 15.95
C ILE A 25 24.37 -4.76 15.94
N VAL A 26 23.96 -4.22 14.79
CA VAL A 26 22.59 -3.76 14.55
C VAL A 26 21.92 -4.72 13.57
N ASN A 27 20.71 -5.19 13.89
CA ASN A 27 19.93 -6.10 13.06
C ASN A 27 20.68 -7.40 12.63
N GLY A 28 21.37 -8.04 13.57
CA GLY A 28 22.12 -9.28 13.33
C GLY A 28 21.71 -10.47 14.20
N LEU A 29 20.78 -10.29 15.14
CA LEU A 29 20.54 -11.22 16.26
C LEU A 29 20.29 -12.66 15.83
N ARG A 30 19.48 -12.87 14.78
CA ARG A 30 19.18 -14.22 14.29
C ARG A 30 20.41 -14.87 13.66
N THR A 31 21.14 -14.14 12.82
CA THR A 31 22.36 -14.62 12.16
C THR A 31 23.45 -14.91 13.19
N THR A 32 23.67 -14.00 14.14
CA THR A 32 24.65 -14.20 15.23
C THR A 32 24.27 -15.38 16.13
N LYS A 33 22.97 -15.58 16.40
CA LYS A 33 22.50 -16.73 17.18
C LYS A 33 22.75 -18.04 16.45
N VAL A 34 22.48 -18.11 15.15
CA VAL A 34 22.76 -19.30 14.34
C VAL A 34 24.27 -19.60 14.30
N ILE A 35 25.10 -18.58 14.08
CA ILE A 35 26.57 -18.74 14.10
C ILE A 35 27.03 -19.26 15.47
N HIS A 36 26.54 -18.66 16.56
CA HIS A 36 26.84 -19.09 17.92
C HIS A 36 26.42 -20.55 18.16
N ASP A 37 25.20 -20.92 17.77
CA ASP A 37 24.68 -22.28 17.98
C ASP A 37 25.44 -23.34 17.16
N ILE A 38 25.97 -22.97 15.99
CA ILE A 38 26.85 -23.83 15.19
C ILE A 38 28.24 -23.90 15.83
N TYR A 39 28.79 -22.75 16.26
CA TYR A 39 30.10 -22.66 16.93
C TYR A 39 30.18 -23.56 18.16
N GLU A 40 29.15 -23.52 19.01
CA GLU A 40 29.05 -24.34 20.23
C GLU A 40 28.98 -25.84 19.94
N LYS A 41 28.39 -26.24 18.80
CA LYS A 41 28.25 -27.64 18.44
C LYS A 41 29.49 -28.19 17.75
N ASP A 42 30.02 -27.44 16.79
CA ASP A 42 31.17 -27.83 15.98
C ASP A 42 31.74 -26.60 15.26
N LYS A 43 32.88 -26.12 15.76
CA LYS A 43 33.57 -24.94 15.21
C LYS A 43 34.03 -25.13 13.77
N THR A 44 34.36 -26.35 13.35
CA THR A 44 34.89 -26.62 12.01
C THR A 44 33.86 -26.34 10.92
N LYS A 45 32.57 -26.37 11.26
CA LYS A 45 31.46 -26.03 10.34
C LYS A 45 31.36 -24.56 10.00
N LEU A 46 32.18 -23.70 10.63
CA LEU A 46 32.27 -22.28 10.31
C LEU A 46 33.49 -21.96 9.44
N GLU A 47 34.30 -22.96 9.09
CA GLU A 47 35.38 -22.80 8.12
C GLU A 47 34.80 -22.58 6.70
N ASP A 48 35.44 -21.71 5.92
CA ASP A 48 35.03 -21.33 4.55
C ASP A 48 33.61 -20.73 4.39
N ILE A 49 33.05 -20.14 5.45
CA ILE A 49 31.80 -19.36 5.38
C ILE A 49 32.10 -17.87 5.19
N TYR A 50 31.41 -17.27 4.21
CA TYR A 50 31.53 -15.84 3.90
C TYR A 50 30.27 -15.09 4.33
N ILE A 51 30.44 -14.01 5.07
CA ILE A 51 29.36 -13.11 5.50
C ILE A 51 29.68 -11.71 5.01
N THR A 52 28.72 -11.10 4.33
CA THR A 52 28.83 -9.68 3.98
C THR A 52 28.42 -8.84 5.18
N VAL A 53 29.35 -8.02 5.66
CA VAL A 53 29.10 -7.04 6.73
C VAL A 53 29.15 -5.63 6.17
N ARG A 54 28.26 -4.76 6.67
CA ARG A 54 28.34 -3.33 6.43
C ARG A 54 28.74 -2.63 7.72
N LEU A 55 29.90 -1.99 7.70
CA LEU A 55 30.46 -1.29 8.84
C LEU A 55 30.22 0.22 8.70
N TYR A 56 29.90 0.86 9.81
CA TYR A 56 29.62 2.30 9.90
C TYR A 56 30.37 2.84 11.11
N GLU A 57 31.27 3.79 10.87
CA GLU A 57 31.95 4.56 11.92
C GLU A 57 31.16 5.82 12.22
N THR A 58 30.77 6.02 13.48
CA THR A 58 30.18 7.29 13.93
C THR A 58 30.22 7.44 15.44
N LYS A 59 30.54 8.64 15.92
CA LYS A 59 30.43 9.04 17.34
C LYS A 59 29.15 9.87 17.61
N ASN A 60 28.31 10.08 16.59
CA ASN A 60 27.09 10.89 16.72
C ASN A 60 25.91 10.01 17.16
N GLN A 61 25.49 10.17 18.42
CA GLN A 61 24.40 9.37 19.00
C GLN A 61 23.06 9.52 18.25
N GLY A 62 22.77 10.69 17.69
CA GLY A 62 21.57 10.91 16.88
C GLY A 62 21.61 10.15 15.55
N LEU A 63 22.79 9.99 14.95
CA LEU A 63 22.97 9.18 13.74
C LEU A 63 22.89 7.68 14.04
N VAL A 64 23.44 7.24 15.18
CA VAL A 64 23.30 5.86 15.69
C VAL A 64 21.84 5.46 15.82
N ASN A 65 21.01 6.31 16.42
CA ASN A 65 19.57 6.06 16.57
C ASN A 65 18.88 5.95 15.21
N LYS A 66 19.15 6.88 14.28
CA LYS A 66 18.58 6.84 12.92
C LYS A 66 19.00 5.60 12.13
N ILE A 67 20.26 5.19 12.21
CA ILE A 67 20.76 3.96 11.56
C ILE A 67 20.06 2.75 12.18
N THR A 68 19.92 2.72 13.50
CA THR A 68 19.27 1.62 14.24
C THR A 68 17.80 1.52 13.87
N GLU A 69 17.07 2.63 13.86
CA GLU A 69 15.67 2.72 13.42
C GLU A 69 15.52 2.27 11.98
N ALA A 70 16.27 2.86 11.04
CA ALA A 70 16.19 2.53 9.61
C ALA A 70 16.51 1.05 9.32
N THR A 71 17.51 0.49 10.02
CA THR A 71 17.91 -0.91 9.85
C THR A 71 16.90 -1.87 10.50
N ASN A 72 16.28 -1.50 11.63
CA ASN A 72 15.16 -2.25 12.22
C ASN A 72 13.90 -2.16 11.35
N THR A 73 13.72 -1.08 10.57
CA THR A 73 12.59 -0.96 9.65
C THR A 73 12.72 -1.94 8.47
N GLN A 74 13.94 -2.33 8.07
CA GLN A 74 14.17 -3.36 7.03
C GLN A 74 13.77 -4.77 7.46
N THR A 75 13.56 -5.02 8.77
CA THR A 75 12.99 -6.26 9.30
C THR A 75 11.55 -6.09 9.77
N SER A 76 10.91 -4.95 9.50
CA SER A 76 9.49 -4.77 9.79
C SER A 76 8.71 -5.83 9.03
N ILE A 77 7.98 -6.68 9.76
CA ILE A 77 6.94 -7.52 9.17
C ILE A 77 6.07 -6.59 8.35
N ASN A 78 6.00 -6.83 7.04
CA ASN A 78 5.26 -5.99 6.11
C ASN A 78 3.82 -5.85 6.63
N PHE A 79 3.26 -4.63 6.64
CA PHE A 79 1.88 -4.41 7.08
C PHE A 79 0.89 -5.33 6.35
N ARG A 80 1.18 -5.71 5.10
CA ARG A 80 0.47 -6.79 4.40
C ARG A 80 0.37 -8.06 5.24
N ASP A 81 1.50 -8.58 5.72
CA ASP A 81 1.56 -9.82 6.47
C ASP A 81 0.86 -9.67 7.82
N LYS A 82 1.00 -8.50 8.46
CA LYS A 82 0.29 -8.19 9.71
C LYS A 82 -1.23 -8.19 9.53
N ILE A 83 -1.74 -7.53 8.48
CA ILE A 83 -3.17 -7.44 8.19
C ILE A 83 -3.74 -8.78 7.72
N SER A 84 -2.95 -9.61 7.03
CA SER A 84 -3.39 -10.93 6.57
C SER A 84 -3.86 -11.88 7.68
N ASN A 85 -3.49 -11.59 8.94
CA ASN A 85 -3.89 -12.37 10.12
C ASN A 85 -5.02 -11.71 10.93
N LYS A 86 -5.62 -10.62 10.45
CA LYS A 86 -6.70 -9.90 11.15
C LYS A 86 -8.07 -10.48 10.83
N ASP A 87 -8.97 -10.48 11.80
CA ASP A 87 -10.25 -11.18 11.73
C ASP A 87 -11.17 -10.70 10.59
N PHE A 88 -11.15 -9.39 10.28
CA PHE A 88 -11.94 -8.83 9.19
C PHE A 88 -11.62 -9.49 7.82
N GLN A 89 -10.38 -9.99 7.62
CA GLN A 89 -9.99 -10.68 6.39
C GLN A 89 -10.81 -11.93 6.13
N LYS A 90 -11.23 -12.64 7.19
CA LYS A 90 -12.05 -13.85 7.09
C LYS A 90 -13.39 -13.54 6.43
N TYR A 91 -14.02 -12.44 6.83
CA TYR A 91 -15.34 -12.04 6.33
C TYR A 91 -15.26 -11.44 4.91
N VAL A 92 -14.23 -10.64 4.63
CA VAL A 92 -13.97 -10.18 3.25
C VAL A 92 -13.77 -11.38 2.33
N LYS A 93 -12.94 -12.34 2.74
CA LYS A 93 -12.67 -13.53 1.94
C LYS A 93 -13.94 -14.34 1.66
N LEU A 94 -14.75 -14.61 2.69
CA LEU A 94 -16.03 -15.32 2.55
C LEU A 94 -16.98 -14.60 1.58
N LEU A 95 -17.08 -13.27 1.68
CA LEU A 95 -17.92 -12.49 0.78
C LEU A 95 -17.47 -12.62 -0.67
N PHE A 96 -16.18 -12.46 -0.95
CA PHE A 96 -15.62 -12.58 -2.31
C PHE A 96 -15.75 -13.99 -2.86
N GLU A 97 -15.52 -15.02 -2.03
CA GLU A 97 -15.69 -16.43 -2.41
C GLU A 97 -17.14 -16.73 -2.80
N ASN A 98 -18.11 -16.24 -2.03
CA ASN A 98 -19.54 -16.34 -2.36
C ASN A 98 -19.92 -15.62 -3.66
N LYS A 99 -19.10 -14.68 -4.12
CA LYS A 99 -19.25 -13.96 -5.39
C LYS A 99 -18.41 -14.57 -6.53
N GLY A 100 -17.76 -15.71 -6.30
CA GLY A 100 -16.97 -16.40 -7.32
C GLY A 100 -15.58 -15.79 -7.57
N ILE A 101 -15.08 -14.93 -6.68
CA ILE A 101 -13.80 -14.23 -6.84
C ILE A 101 -12.80 -14.70 -5.77
N ALA A 102 -11.57 -15.02 -6.18
CA ALA A 102 -10.52 -15.43 -5.26
C ALA A 102 -9.91 -14.20 -4.56
N TYR A 103 -10.15 -14.09 -3.25
CA TYR A 103 -9.53 -13.06 -2.42
C TYR A 103 -8.26 -13.58 -1.74
N ILE A 104 -7.11 -13.02 -2.13
CA ILE A 104 -5.77 -13.49 -1.74
C ILE A 104 -5.23 -12.60 -0.62
N SER A 105 -5.24 -13.12 0.60
CA SER A 105 -4.81 -12.41 1.80
C SER A 105 -3.33 -12.64 2.13
N LYS A 106 -2.80 -13.83 1.82
CA LYS A 106 -1.44 -14.26 2.15
C LYS A 106 -0.60 -14.57 0.92
N ARG A 107 0.71 -14.38 1.02
CA ARG A 107 1.66 -14.82 -0.01
C ARG A 107 1.59 -16.34 -0.17
N GLY A 108 1.47 -16.81 -1.40
CA GLY A 108 1.46 -18.24 -1.73
C GLY A 108 0.11 -18.95 -1.55
N GLU A 109 -0.94 -18.26 -1.10
CA GLU A 109 -2.28 -18.82 -0.89
C GLU A 109 -2.91 -19.40 -2.18
N ILE A 110 -2.54 -18.84 -3.34
CA ILE A 110 -2.95 -19.30 -4.68
C ILE A 110 -2.47 -20.74 -4.94
N PHE A 111 -1.34 -21.16 -4.37
CA PHE A 111 -0.78 -22.49 -4.62
C PHE A 111 -1.41 -23.57 -3.74
N THR A 112 -1.98 -23.19 -2.58
CA THR A 112 -2.48 -24.13 -1.57
C THR A 112 -4.00 -24.30 -1.60
N ASN A 113 -4.76 -23.29 -2.03
CA ASN A 113 -6.22 -23.35 -2.03
C ASN A 113 -6.77 -23.80 -3.39
N GLN A 114 -7.32 -25.03 -3.46
CA GLN A 114 -7.93 -25.57 -4.68
C GLN A 114 -9.10 -24.71 -5.16
N LEU A 115 -9.92 -24.19 -4.24
CA LEU A 115 -11.06 -23.32 -4.55
C LEU A 115 -10.62 -22.05 -5.29
N SER A 116 -9.49 -21.47 -4.89
CA SER A 116 -8.91 -20.27 -5.52
C SER A 116 -8.27 -20.55 -6.89
N LYS A 117 -7.89 -21.80 -7.18
CA LYS A 117 -7.35 -22.20 -8.49
C LYS A 117 -8.44 -22.40 -9.54
N GLU A 118 -9.64 -22.76 -9.11
CA GLU A 118 -10.80 -22.96 -9.97
C GLU A 118 -11.51 -21.63 -10.32
N MET A 119 -11.23 -20.57 -9.56
CA MET A 119 -11.79 -19.24 -9.80
C MET A 119 -11.11 -18.52 -10.97
N HIS A 120 -11.93 -18.03 -11.90
CA HIS A 120 -11.45 -17.28 -13.08
C HIS A 120 -10.98 -15.86 -12.75
N GLU A 121 -11.30 -15.35 -11.56
CA GLU A 121 -10.99 -14.00 -11.15
C GLU A 121 -10.36 -13.95 -9.76
N SER A 122 -9.40 -13.05 -9.56
CA SER A 122 -8.72 -12.90 -8.28
C SER A 122 -8.32 -11.45 -7.97
N ILE A 123 -8.22 -11.15 -6.68
CA ILE A 123 -7.70 -9.89 -6.16
C ILE A 123 -6.89 -10.10 -4.88
N THR A 124 -5.82 -9.34 -4.72
CA THR A 124 -5.08 -9.30 -3.46
C THR A 124 -5.74 -8.38 -2.44
N SER A 125 -5.66 -8.74 -1.16
CA SER A 125 -6.15 -7.89 -0.06
C SER A 125 -5.60 -6.47 -0.12
N GLU A 126 -4.31 -6.32 -0.42
CA GLU A 126 -3.66 -5.01 -0.56
C GLU A 126 -4.35 -4.14 -1.60
N LYS A 127 -4.70 -4.72 -2.76
CA LYS A 127 -5.33 -3.96 -3.84
C LYS A 127 -6.77 -3.63 -3.48
N ALA A 128 -7.53 -4.58 -2.92
CA ALA A 128 -8.91 -4.35 -2.49
C ALA A 128 -8.99 -3.22 -1.45
N ILE A 129 -8.14 -3.28 -0.42
CA ILE A 129 -8.06 -2.26 0.64
C ILE A 129 -7.61 -0.91 0.07
N LYS A 130 -6.63 -0.88 -0.84
CA LYS A 130 -6.18 0.36 -1.50
C LYS A 130 -7.33 1.09 -2.19
N PHE A 131 -8.17 0.37 -2.92
CA PHE A 131 -9.28 0.99 -3.64
C PHE A 131 -10.47 1.33 -2.73
N TRP A 132 -10.70 0.58 -1.66
CA TRP A 132 -11.60 1.01 -0.58
C TRP A 132 -11.14 2.36 0.01
N TYR A 133 -9.85 2.48 0.30
CA TYR A 133 -9.25 3.69 0.85
C TYR A 133 -9.33 4.88 -0.13
N ALA A 134 -9.17 4.63 -1.43
CA ALA A 134 -9.35 5.66 -2.45
C ALA A 134 -10.81 6.13 -2.58
N THR A 135 -11.78 5.22 -2.42
CA THR A 135 -13.20 5.47 -2.67
C THR A 135 -13.95 5.90 -1.40
N TYR A 136 -14.23 4.96 -0.51
CA TYR A 136 -15.01 5.19 0.71
C TYR A 136 -14.29 6.08 1.71
N TYR A 137 -12.97 5.92 1.87
CA TYR A 137 -12.20 6.82 2.75
C TYR A 137 -11.78 8.13 2.06
N GLU A 138 -12.15 8.32 0.78
CA GLU A 138 -11.98 9.56 0.01
C GLU A 138 -10.53 10.10 -0.06
N LYS A 139 -9.53 9.20 -0.05
CA LYS A 139 -8.10 9.54 -0.14
C LYS A 139 -7.41 8.91 -1.37
N PRO A 140 -7.86 9.17 -2.61
CA PRO A 140 -7.25 8.60 -3.81
C PRO A 140 -5.77 8.96 -3.98
N GLU A 141 -5.35 10.16 -3.57
CA GLU A 141 -3.97 10.64 -3.67
C GLU A 141 -3.01 9.88 -2.75
N ILE A 142 -3.45 9.51 -1.55
CA ILE A 142 -2.66 8.73 -0.59
C ILE A 142 -2.58 7.28 -1.07
N ALA A 143 -3.72 6.72 -1.51
CA ALA A 143 -3.79 5.40 -2.10
C ALA A 143 -2.87 5.25 -3.33
N LYS A 144 -2.77 6.29 -4.16
CA LYS A 144 -1.84 6.35 -5.29
C LYS A 144 -0.38 6.38 -4.84
N ASN A 145 -0.09 7.16 -3.80
CA ASN A 145 1.27 7.44 -3.38
C ASN A 145 1.92 6.29 -2.62
N SER A 146 1.21 5.68 -1.65
CA SER A 146 1.78 4.63 -0.82
C SER A 146 0.73 3.63 -0.31
N VAL A 147 0.72 2.44 -0.92
CA VAL A 147 -0.07 1.31 -0.40
C VAL A 147 0.37 0.91 1.01
N SER A 148 1.65 1.06 1.36
CA SER A 148 2.14 0.73 2.70
C SER A 148 1.51 1.61 3.77
N LYS A 149 1.34 2.92 3.52
CA LYS A 149 0.65 3.83 4.46
C LYS A 149 -0.83 3.48 4.61
N VAL A 150 -1.50 3.12 3.50
CA VAL A 150 -2.89 2.65 3.55
C VAL A 150 -3.01 1.41 4.44
N LEU A 151 -2.10 0.45 4.26
CA LEU A 151 -2.09 -0.77 5.05
C LEU A 151 -1.77 -0.49 6.52
N GLU A 152 -0.81 0.39 6.81
CA GLU A 152 -0.52 0.85 8.17
C GLU A 152 -1.75 1.42 8.86
N GLU A 153 -2.45 2.36 8.25
CA GLU A 153 -3.64 2.97 8.85
C GLU A 153 -4.79 1.97 9.05
N VAL A 154 -4.98 1.04 8.11
CA VAL A 154 -5.96 -0.04 8.25
C VAL A 154 -5.54 -1.05 9.32
N PHE A 155 -4.24 -1.31 9.48
CA PHE A 155 -3.74 -2.13 10.56
C PHE A 155 -3.97 -1.45 11.92
N ASP A 156 -3.72 -0.17 12.02
CA ASP A 156 -3.97 0.61 13.24
C ASP A 156 -5.47 0.62 13.58
N ALA A 157 -6.33 0.67 12.54
CA ALA A 157 -7.78 0.48 12.67
C ALA A 157 -8.22 -0.88 13.19
N THR A 158 -7.35 -1.88 13.21
CA THR A 158 -7.67 -3.17 13.85
C THR A 158 -7.32 -3.20 15.35
N ASN A 159 -6.83 -2.08 15.90
CA ASN A 159 -6.50 -1.89 17.30
C ASN A 159 -7.38 -0.78 17.91
N GLN A 160 -7.42 -0.65 19.24
CA GLN A 160 -8.41 0.17 19.95
C GLN A 160 -8.22 1.71 19.88
N GLU A 161 -7.29 2.23 19.06
CA GLU A 161 -6.98 3.66 18.95
C GLU A 161 -6.97 4.15 17.49
N ASN A 162 -8.13 4.11 16.81
CA ASN A 162 -8.26 4.63 15.46
C ASN A 162 -9.74 4.97 15.11
N PRO A 163 -10.02 6.05 14.36
CA PRO A 163 -11.38 6.40 13.95
C PRO A 163 -12.11 5.31 13.15
N LEU A 164 -11.36 4.47 12.42
CA LEU A 164 -11.87 3.38 11.60
C LEU A 164 -12.06 2.06 12.38
N VAL A 165 -11.87 2.07 13.71
CA VAL A 165 -11.87 0.83 14.51
C VAL A 165 -13.13 0.00 14.32
N ASN A 166 -14.30 0.65 14.35
CA ASN A 166 -15.59 -0.02 14.21
C ASN A 166 -15.82 -0.62 12.81
N LEU A 167 -14.99 -0.29 11.82
CA LEU A 167 -15.03 -0.91 10.50
C LEU A 167 -14.17 -2.17 10.44
N PHE A 168 -12.99 -2.16 11.08
CA PHE A 168 -11.97 -3.21 10.93
C PHE A 168 -11.76 -4.09 12.18
N ASP A 169 -12.59 -3.92 13.22
CA ASP A 169 -12.58 -4.69 14.48
C ASP A 169 -12.90 -6.20 14.32
N GLY A 170 -13.30 -6.64 13.12
CA GLY A 170 -13.69 -8.02 12.85
C GLY A 170 -15.15 -8.34 13.16
N ASN A 171 -15.98 -7.33 13.43
CA ASN A 171 -17.42 -7.51 13.57
C ASN A 171 -18.05 -7.96 12.25
N LYS A 172 -18.68 -9.15 12.24
CA LYS A 172 -19.36 -9.74 11.08
C LYS A 172 -20.41 -8.84 10.40
N ASN A 173 -20.93 -7.84 11.13
CA ASN A 173 -21.94 -6.91 10.65
C ASN A 173 -21.34 -5.56 10.18
N SER A 174 -20.01 -5.43 10.17
CA SER A 174 -19.34 -4.22 9.69
C SER A 174 -19.69 -3.97 8.22
N PRO A 175 -20.04 -2.73 7.85
CA PRO A 175 -20.32 -2.39 6.46
C PRO A 175 -19.08 -2.48 5.56
N VAL A 176 -17.88 -2.50 6.15
CA VAL A 176 -16.61 -2.48 5.41
C VAL A 176 -16.49 -3.60 4.38
N TYR A 177 -17.11 -4.77 4.63
CA TYR A 177 -17.02 -5.90 3.72
C TYR A 177 -17.69 -5.62 2.38
N LEU A 178 -18.91 -5.08 2.43
CA LEU A 178 -19.64 -4.68 1.22
C LEU A 178 -18.97 -3.46 0.57
N GLN A 179 -18.46 -2.52 1.37
CA GLN A 179 -17.71 -1.39 0.86
C GLN A 179 -16.49 -1.83 0.05
N ILE A 180 -15.66 -2.73 0.59
CA ILE A 180 -14.48 -3.28 -0.10
C ILE A 180 -14.89 -3.98 -1.41
N TYR A 181 -15.99 -4.75 -1.40
CA TYR A 181 -16.51 -5.40 -2.58
C TYR A 181 -16.96 -4.39 -3.66
N ASN A 182 -17.72 -3.38 -3.27
CA ASN A 182 -18.18 -2.31 -4.17
C ASN A 182 -17.02 -1.53 -4.78
N SER A 183 -16.01 -1.19 -3.98
CA SER A 183 -14.77 -0.56 -4.48
C SER A 183 -14.03 -1.45 -5.48
N TYR A 184 -14.05 -2.76 -5.25
CA TYR A 184 -13.48 -3.72 -6.18
C TYR A 184 -14.24 -3.74 -7.52
N LEU A 185 -15.57 -3.71 -7.53
CA LEU A 185 -16.36 -3.65 -8.77
C LEU A 185 -16.01 -2.42 -9.62
N ILE A 186 -15.90 -1.25 -8.96
CA ILE A 186 -15.48 -0.01 -9.62
C ILE A 186 -14.07 -0.16 -10.22
N MET A 187 -13.11 -0.61 -9.40
CA MET A 187 -11.71 -0.76 -9.81
C MET A 187 -11.56 -1.76 -10.95
N LYS A 188 -12.32 -2.86 -10.92
CA LYS A 188 -12.33 -3.87 -11.98
C LYS A 188 -12.66 -3.23 -13.32
N LEU A 189 -13.76 -2.47 -13.40
CA LEU A 189 -14.15 -1.77 -14.62
C LEU A 189 -13.06 -0.82 -15.09
N VAL A 190 -12.48 -0.01 -14.19
CA VAL A 190 -11.39 0.93 -14.53
C VAL A 190 -10.20 0.19 -15.16
N VAL A 191 -9.81 -0.95 -14.59
CA VAL A 191 -8.70 -1.77 -15.11
C VAL A 191 -9.05 -2.43 -16.45
N GLU A 192 -10.28 -2.90 -16.62
CA GLU A 192 -10.75 -3.51 -17.87
C GLU A 192 -10.81 -2.50 -19.01
N LYS A 193 -11.43 -1.34 -18.78
CA LYS A 193 -11.49 -0.22 -19.74
C LYS A 193 -10.10 0.26 -20.13
N LYS A 194 -9.17 0.28 -19.17
CA LYS A 194 -7.75 0.56 -19.45
C LYS A 194 -7.10 -0.49 -20.35
N LYS A 195 -7.39 -1.77 -20.18
CA LYS A 195 -6.81 -2.84 -21.02
C LYS A 195 -7.40 -2.90 -22.42
N SER A 196 -8.67 -2.53 -22.59
CA SER A 196 -9.39 -2.64 -23.87
C SER A 196 -9.15 -1.47 -24.83
N ARG A 197 -8.40 -0.44 -24.42
CA ARG A 197 -8.20 0.76 -25.24
C ARG A 197 -7.14 0.55 -26.33
N THR A 198 -7.32 1.24 -27.44
CA THR A 198 -6.39 1.26 -28.57
C THR A 198 -5.56 2.55 -28.65
N ASP A 199 -6.00 3.60 -27.97
CA ASP A 199 -5.40 4.92 -27.90
C ASP A 199 -4.49 5.08 -26.66
N ALA A 200 -3.32 5.69 -26.87
CA ALA A 200 -2.36 6.00 -25.82
C ALA A 200 -2.79 7.26 -25.05
N ASP A 201 -3.79 7.14 -24.19
CA ASP A 201 -4.11 8.19 -23.20
C ASP A 201 -3.28 7.98 -21.94
N ASP A 202 -2.06 8.55 -21.95
CA ASP A 202 -1.05 8.40 -20.90
C ASP A 202 -1.57 8.79 -19.51
N LEU A 203 -2.55 9.70 -19.41
CA LEU A 203 -3.11 10.10 -18.11
C LEU A 203 -3.77 8.92 -17.39
N LEU A 204 -4.42 8.04 -18.14
CA LEU A 204 -5.22 6.97 -17.59
C LEU A 204 -4.34 5.87 -16.97
N GLU A 205 -3.08 5.75 -17.40
CA GLU A 205 -2.08 4.88 -16.73
C GLU A 205 -1.79 5.31 -15.29
N HIS A 206 -2.02 6.59 -14.98
CA HIS A 206 -1.68 7.16 -13.69
C HIS A 206 -2.90 7.43 -12.79
N SER A 207 -4.13 7.26 -13.29
CA SER A 207 -5.33 7.80 -12.64
C SER A 207 -6.28 6.80 -11.97
N ASP A 208 -5.97 5.50 -11.94
CA ASP A 208 -6.89 4.44 -11.46
C ASP A 208 -7.62 4.77 -10.15
N GLU A 209 -6.87 5.26 -9.14
CA GLU A 209 -7.39 5.60 -7.81
C GLU A 209 -8.35 6.80 -7.86
N LEU A 210 -8.01 7.85 -8.60
CA LEU A 210 -8.87 9.02 -8.77
C LEU A 210 -10.11 8.69 -9.61
N LEU A 211 -9.98 7.87 -10.65
CA LEU A 211 -11.13 7.42 -11.44
C LEU A 211 -12.09 6.62 -10.57
N SER A 212 -11.56 5.70 -9.75
CA SER A 212 -12.40 4.92 -8.84
C SER A 212 -13.13 5.80 -7.84
N TYR A 213 -12.42 6.78 -7.25
CA TYR A 213 -13.01 7.79 -6.37
C TYR A 213 -14.12 8.58 -7.08
N GLY A 214 -13.87 9.07 -8.29
CA GLY A 214 -14.85 9.86 -9.03
C GLY A 214 -16.11 9.06 -9.39
N ILE A 215 -15.95 7.79 -9.79
CA ILE A 215 -17.08 6.88 -10.05
C ILE A 215 -17.88 6.69 -8.78
N TYR A 216 -17.22 6.42 -7.64
CA TYR A 216 -17.90 6.29 -6.36
C TYR A 216 -18.71 7.55 -6.02
N LYS A 217 -18.12 8.74 -6.14
CA LYS A 217 -18.83 9.99 -5.86
C LYS A 217 -19.98 10.26 -6.84
N TYR A 218 -19.83 9.91 -8.11
CA TYR A 218 -20.90 9.98 -9.10
C TYR A 218 -22.10 9.13 -8.66
N LEU A 219 -21.86 7.88 -8.27
CA LEU A 219 -22.91 6.97 -7.80
C LEU A 219 -23.59 7.50 -6.54
N MET A 220 -22.82 7.91 -5.53
CA MET A 220 -23.36 8.40 -4.26
C MET A 220 -24.17 9.68 -4.45
N THR A 221 -23.68 10.63 -5.25
CA THR A 221 -24.37 11.91 -5.50
C THR A 221 -25.70 11.69 -6.22
N LYS A 222 -25.76 10.68 -7.10
CA LYS A 222 -26.97 10.33 -7.86
C LYS A 222 -27.82 9.26 -7.17
N GLN A 223 -27.42 8.78 -5.99
CA GLN A 223 -28.09 7.70 -5.24
C GLN A 223 -28.29 6.44 -6.10
N LEU A 224 -27.27 6.07 -6.86
CA LEU A 224 -27.26 4.90 -7.73
C LEU A 224 -26.62 3.70 -7.04
N ASP A 225 -27.08 2.51 -7.43
CA ASP A 225 -26.45 1.24 -7.02
C ASP A 225 -25.13 0.98 -7.76
N PHE A 226 -24.44 -0.09 -7.35
CA PHE A 226 -23.18 -0.53 -7.96
C PHE A 226 -23.41 -1.52 -9.13
N SER A 227 -24.51 -1.37 -9.88
CA SER A 227 -24.71 -2.15 -11.10
C SER A 227 -23.70 -1.77 -12.18
N GLN A 228 -23.37 -2.72 -13.07
CA GLN A 228 -22.37 -2.51 -14.12
C GLN A 228 -22.69 -1.28 -14.98
N ALA A 229 -23.95 -1.09 -15.39
CA ALA A 229 -24.37 0.05 -16.20
C ALA A 229 -24.15 1.39 -15.49
N ASN A 230 -24.43 1.46 -14.18
CA ASN A 230 -24.23 2.69 -13.41
C ASN A 230 -22.74 2.99 -13.21
N ILE A 231 -21.91 1.97 -12.96
CA ILE A 231 -20.45 2.12 -12.86
C ILE A 231 -19.87 2.59 -14.21
N GLU A 232 -20.34 2.03 -15.33
CA GLU A 232 -19.94 2.45 -16.69
C GLU A 232 -20.30 3.92 -16.96
N ASN A 233 -21.53 4.33 -16.65
CA ASN A 233 -21.93 5.73 -16.78
C ASN A 233 -21.09 6.67 -15.90
N GLY A 234 -20.78 6.23 -14.67
CA GLY A 234 -19.90 6.95 -13.77
C GLY A 234 -18.47 7.05 -14.30
N TYR A 235 -17.97 6.00 -14.97
CA TYR A 235 -16.64 5.97 -15.58
C TYR A 235 -16.53 7.01 -16.70
N GLU A 236 -17.46 7.01 -17.65
CA GLU A 236 -17.44 7.95 -18.78
C GLU A 236 -17.55 9.40 -18.29
N SER A 237 -18.42 9.68 -17.31
CA SER A 237 -18.52 11.00 -16.69
C SER A 237 -17.22 11.42 -16.01
N THR A 238 -16.61 10.51 -15.25
CA THR A 238 -15.41 10.79 -14.46
C THR A 238 -14.19 11.02 -15.35
N VAL A 239 -14.02 10.23 -16.41
CA VAL A 239 -12.91 10.38 -17.37
C VAL A 239 -12.95 11.76 -18.03
N THR A 240 -14.13 12.23 -18.46
CA THR A 240 -14.28 13.57 -19.04
C THR A 240 -13.86 14.67 -18.06
N ILE A 241 -14.30 14.60 -16.80
CA ILE A 241 -13.92 15.58 -15.78
C ILE A 241 -12.41 15.55 -15.53
N VAL A 242 -11.82 14.36 -15.36
CA VAL A 242 -10.38 14.21 -15.09
C VAL A 242 -9.54 14.72 -16.25
N ARG A 243 -9.96 14.48 -17.51
CA ARG A 243 -9.29 15.04 -18.71
C ARG A 243 -9.27 16.56 -18.69
N ASN A 244 -10.41 17.18 -18.41
CA ASN A 244 -10.52 18.64 -18.34
C ASN A 244 -9.63 19.21 -17.23
N ASN A 245 -9.64 18.60 -16.05
CA ASN A 245 -8.81 19.02 -14.92
C ASN A 245 -7.31 18.87 -15.22
N VAL A 246 -6.91 17.79 -15.87
CA VAL A 246 -5.51 17.59 -16.30
C VAL A 246 -5.10 18.65 -17.32
N SER A 247 -5.97 19.00 -18.27
CA SER A 247 -5.69 20.08 -19.24
C SER A 247 -5.52 21.42 -18.53
N ALA A 248 -6.43 21.76 -17.63
CA ALA A 248 -6.36 23.00 -16.86
C ALA A 248 -5.12 23.07 -15.95
N GLU A 249 -4.71 21.95 -15.35
CA GLU A 249 -3.49 21.88 -14.54
C GLU A 249 -2.23 22.05 -15.39
N LYS A 250 -2.18 21.46 -16.59
CA LYS A 250 -1.08 21.68 -17.54
C LYS A 250 -0.94 23.17 -17.88
N ASP A 251 -2.04 23.82 -18.27
CA ASP A 251 -2.05 25.25 -18.59
C ASP A 251 -1.60 26.11 -17.40
N ARG A 252 -2.06 25.77 -16.18
CA ARG A 252 -1.68 26.48 -14.94
C ARG A 252 -0.18 26.35 -14.63
N ARG A 253 0.42 25.18 -14.87
CA ARG A 253 1.86 24.94 -14.68
C ARG A 253 2.68 25.69 -15.73
N ASP A 254 2.24 25.64 -16.98
CA ASP A 254 2.91 26.33 -18.09
C ASP A 254 2.93 27.85 -17.88
N GLN A 255 1.83 28.45 -17.41
CA GLN A 255 1.76 29.88 -17.05
C GLN A 255 2.73 30.28 -15.92
N LYS A 256 3.08 29.33 -15.04
CA LYS A 256 4.05 29.54 -13.95
C LYS A 256 5.49 29.17 -14.34
N GLY A 257 5.71 28.67 -15.57
CA GLY A 257 7.00 28.13 -16.00
C GLY A 257 7.39 26.83 -15.29
N GLU A 258 6.43 26.08 -14.77
CA GLU A 258 6.63 24.81 -14.07
C GLU A 258 6.35 23.62 -14.99
N THR A 259 7.07 22.51 -14.80
CA THR A 259 6.82 21.28 -15.58
C THR A 259 5.69 20.45 -14.98
N TYR A 260 4.76 19.99 -15.83
CA TYR A 260 3.70 19.06 -15.44
C TYR A 260 4.16 17.59 -15.43
N SER A 261 3.62 16.80 -14.50
CA SER A 261 3.76 15.33 -14.48
C SER A 261 2.47 14.67 -14.00
N HIS A 262 1.93 13.73 -14.77
CA HIS A 262 0.76 12.94 -14.39
C HIS A 262 0.97 12.24 -13.03
N SER A 263 2.13 11.62 -12.84
CA SER A 263 2.46 10.91 -11.60
C SER A 263 2.43 11.85 -10.38
N SER A 264 3.01 13.05 -10.51
CA SER A 264 3.02 14.04 -9.42
C SER A 264 1.63 14.60 -9.15
N TYR A 265 0.85 14.89 -10.19
CA TYR A 265 -0.51 15.41 -10.06
C TYR A 265 -1.43 14.44 -9.33
N PHE A 266 -1.49 13.17 -9.77
CA PHE A 266 -2.37 12.17 -9.15
C PHE A 266 -1.93 11.68 -7.76
N LYS A 267 -0.70 12.01 -7.33
CA LYS A 267 -0.22 11.80 -5.96
C LYS A 267 -0.45 13.01 -5.04
N SER A 268 -0.85 14.15 -5.61
CA SER A 268 -1.15 15.37 -4.87
C SER A 268 -2.62 15.42 -4.49
N ALA A 269 -2.92 15.99 -3.31
CA ALA A 269 -4.30 16.29 -2.90
C ALA A 269 -5.04 17.20 -3.91
N GLN A 270 -4.29 17.96 -4.71
CA GLN A 270 -4.83 18.81 -5.76
C GLN A 270 -5.74 18.04 -6.72
N CYS A 271 -5.41 16.81 -7.10
CA CYS A 271 -6.22 16.08 -8.07
C CYS A 271 -7.63 15.74 -7.56
N ARG A 272 -7.78 15.46 -6.25
CA ARG A 272 -9.08 15.29 -5.59
C ARG A 272 -9.80 16.64 -5.49
N ILE A 273 -9.10 17.70 -5.09
CA ILE A 273 -9.66 19.05 -4.96
C ILE A 273 -10.24 19.54 -6.29
N ASP A 274 -9.51 19.37 -7.38
CA ASP A 274 -9.95 19.76 -8.72
C ASP A 274 -11.18 18.96 -9.14
N TYR A 275 -11.20 17.65 -8.87
CA TYR A 275 -12.37 16.80 -9.15
C TYR A 275 -13.60 17.25 -8.36
N ASN A 276 -13.44 17.46 -7.05
CA ASN A 276 -14.52 17.89 -6.16
C ASN A 276 -15.07 19.26 -6.56
N THR A 277 -14.18 20.18 -6.93
CA THR A 277 -14.55 21.52 -7.40
C THR A 277 -15.35 21.44 -8.70
N ALA A 278 -14.88 20.65 -9.68
CA ALA A 278 -15.57 20.48 -10.96
C ALA A 278 -16.96 19.81 -10.84
N THR A 279 -17.20 19.09 -9.73
CA THR A 279 -18.44 18.35 -9.47
C THR A 279 -19.29 18.95 -8.36
N ASN A 280 -18.90 20.10 -7.80
CA ASN A 280 -19.55 20.74 -6.65
C ASN A 280 -19.72 19.82 -5.42
N ILE A 281 -18.75 18.95 -5.19
CA ILE A 281 -18.71 18.07 -4.01
C ILE A 281 -18.05 18.84 -2.87
N SER A 282 -18.75 19.00 -1.75
CA SER A 282 -18.16 19.48 -0.50
C SER A 282 -17.47 18.33 0.23
N GLU A 283 -16.29 18.56 0.80
CA GLU A 283 -15.72 17.66 1.79
C GLU A 283 -16.61 17.68 3.05
N THR A 284 -16.85 16.52 3.64
CA THR A 284 -17.78 16.37 4.77
C THR A 284 -17.05 15.97 6.04
N TYR A 285 -17.32 16.69 7.14
CA TYR A 285 -16.66 16.48 8.43
C TYR A 285 -17.11 15.20 9.16
N ASP A 286 -18.17 14.53 8.68
CA ASP A 286 -18.83 13.35 9.26
C ASP A 286 -18.52 12.05 8.48
N LEU A 287 -17.39 12.00 7.75
CA LEU A 287 -17.05 10.85 6.90
C LEU A 287 -17.08 9.51 7.65
N ILE A 288 -16.53 9.47 8.86
CA ILE A 288 -16.50 8.25 9.68
C ILE A 288 -17.91 7.78 10.01
N ASP A 289 -18.81 8.69 10.39
CA ASP A 289 -20.21 8.34 10.71
C ASP A 289 -20.91 7.78 9.48
N LYS A 290 -20.70 8.37 8.30
CA LYS A 290 -21.23 7.85 7.02
C LYS A 290 -20.73 6.46 6.69
N LEU A 291 -19.46 6.16 7.00
CA LEU A 291 -18.90 4.83 6.76
C LEU A 291 -19.51 3.77 7.67
N LEU A 292 -20.00 4.14 8.85
CA LEU A 292 -20.63 3.21 9.79
C LEU A 292 -22.12 2.96 9.48
N ILE A 293 -22.74 3.80 8.66
CA ILE A 293 -24.10 3.56 8.18
C ILE A 293 -24.10 2.35 7.25
N LYS A 294 -24.99 1.39 7.53
CA LYS A 294 -25.23 0.27 6.62
C LYS A 294 -25.94 0.80 5.38
N THR A 295 -25.31 0.65 4.22
CA THR A 295 -26.00 0.65 2.94
C THR A 295 -26.58 -0.75 2.73
N ASP A 296 -27.91 -0.84 2.75
CA ASP A 296 -28.68 -2.07 2.46
C ASP A 296 -28.49 -2.54 1.00
#